data_AF-A0A5J9WBZ1-F1
#
_entry.id   AF-A0A5J9WBZ1-F1
#
_cell.length_a   1.000
_cell.length_b   1.000
_cell.length_c   1.000
_cell.angle_alpha   90.00
_cell.angle_beta   90.00
_cell.angle_gamma   90.00
#
_symmetry.space_group_name_H-M   'P 1'
#
loop_
_entity.id
_entity.type
_entity.pdbx_description
1 polymer ?
#
loop_
_entity_poly.entity_id
_entity_poly.type
_entity_poly.pdbx_seq_one_letter_code
_entity_poly.pdbx_strand_id
1 'polypeptide(L)'
;MANENFSFPVMKAAEIVEALHGYGIAPNANLRAEDIAKPAPDLLPAVLSLYLVNIAGDELDQQLGFEALAALDNPELLYEGIQVRRLFQRARQFLESIQFQGFTLRDLFRPDPRRVIQVLSAVINYLHFRQEKIGLLQPIVDEFPDSDESRLEFKAKIAEHQKAIADHELKEQMDEPVVQQLEAEVNGLKQKLQEFNKQQLALRAKAKAIDEDKEGIISKMSQADFELMKQKQENTKLLSKVVTSPEKLQRALEVKKAARAELKNQEKISTQKVHEKNNTIETYTKACEKLLKHSSKISALLELTAAVKTAEKEVKALKAKIDDQNLEIATLGPKIVEWQRKALETEERLKVKEKERDQRIADNSRKMAALKSEMDCKNQTLEDRQKKVEERVSKASDLCSQADSMGAAAEKKQEEIYTKFELVCKAANSLRLYLTCIRNTLEAAMCLQNFPCQEVERHNKPEVELKTSPELLLNPVLICRNEAEKCLIETSINSIRISLKVKQADELENILAKKFLRFLSMRAEAFQVLRRKPVQGYDISFLITNYHCEDMHKHKLIDFIVQFMEDIDKEISELKLSVNTRGRLVATEFLKQFI
;
A
#
# COMPACT_ATOMS: atom_id res chain seq x y z
N MET A 1 -46.77 5.13 10.69
CA MET A 1 -47.49 5.41 9.44
C MET A 1 -48.53 4.32 9.29
N ALA A 2 -49.82 4.65 9.24
CA ALA A 2 -50.84 3.65 8.96
C ALA A 2 -50.83 3.42 7.45
N ASN A 3 -50.69 2.17 7.02
CA ASN A 3 -50.67 1.73 5.63
C ASN A 3 -51.84 2.36 4.87
N GLU A 4 -51.57 3.32 3.99
CA GLU A 4 -52.36 3.39 2.76
C GLU A 4 -52.13 2.05 2.08
N ASN A 5 -53.11 1.16 2.15
CA ASN A 5 -53.03 -0.13 1.48
C ASN A 5 -52.96 0.18 -0.01
N PHE A 6 -51.74 0.21 -0.55
CA PHE A 6 -51.50 0.26 -1.98
C PHE A 6 -52.31 -0.88 -2.61
N SER A 7 -53.40 -0.51 -3.28
CA SER A 7 -54.36 -1.46 -3.81
C SER A 7 -54.10 -1.61 -5.30
N PHE A 8 -53.56 -2.76 -5.68
CA PHE A 8 -53.40 -3.17 -7.05
C PHE A 8 -54.56 -4.10 -7.44
N PRO A 9 -54.91 -4.19 -8.74
CA PRO A 9 -55.96 -5.10 -9.18
C PRO A 9 -55.52 -6.54 -8.93
N VAL A 10 -56.36 -7.29 -8.20
CA VAL A 10 -56.16 -8.72 -8.00
C VAL A 10 -56.56 -9.44 -9.27
N MET A 11 -55.61 -10.17 -9.86
CA MET A 11 -55.79 -10.86 -11.13
C MET A 11 -56.44 -12.23 -10.93
N LYS A 12 -57.12 -12.73 -11.96
CA LYS A 12 -57.66 -14.09 -11.93
C LYS A 12 -56.53 -15.10 -12.10
N ALA A 13 -56.71 -16.31 -11.54
CA ALA A 13 -55.70 -17.37 -11.64
C ALA A 13 -55.25 -17.68 -13.09
N ALA A 14 -56.17 -17.61 -14.07
CA ALA A 14 -55.83 -17.79 -15.48
C ALA A 14 -54.91 -16.68 -16.03
N GLU A 15 -55.19 -15.42 -15.69
CA GLU A 15 -54.41 -14.25 -16.10
C GLU A 15 -53.01 -14.28 -15.46
N ILE A 16 -52.92 -14.73 -14.20
CA ILE A 16 -51.64 -14.92 -13.51
C ILE A 16 -50.78 -15.96 -14.24
N VAL A 17 -51.34 -17.11 -14.60
CA VAL A 17 -50.61 -18.15 -15.34
C VAL A 17 -50.09 -17.63 -16.67
N GLU A 18 -50.93 -16.92 -17.43
CA GLU A 18 -50.54 -16.36 -18.73
C GLU A 18 -49.38 -15.37 -18.57
N ALA A 19 -49.46 -14.47 -17.60
CA ALA A 19 -48.40 -13.52 -17.31
C ALA A 19 -47.11 -14.19 -16.83
N LEU A 20 -47.19 -15.21 -15.96
CA LEU A 20 -46.01 -15.95 -15.48
C LEU A 20 -45.25 -16.61 -16.64
N HIS A 21 -45.96 -17.19 -17.61
CA HIS A 21 -45.35 -17.74 -18.83
C HIS A 21 -44.78 -16.63 -19.71
N GLY A 22 -45.54 -15.54 -19.92
CA GLY A 22 -45.10 -14.40 -20.75
C GLY A 22 -43.81 -13.74 -20.25
N TYR A 23 -43.60 -13.70 -18.93
CA TYR A 23 -42.39 -13.14 -18.32
C TYR A 23 -41.28 -14.18 -18.03
N GLY A 24 -41.47 -15.46 -18.39
CA GLY A 24 -40.46 -16.50 -18.17
C GLY A 24 -40.18 -16.81 -16.69
N ILE A 25 -41.17 -16.58 -15.82
CA ILE A 25 -41.10 -16.84 -14.37
C ILE A 25 -42.04 -17.97 -13.93
N ALA A 26 -42.61 -18.70 -14.89
CA ALA A 26 -43.36 -19.93 -14.64
C ALA A 26 -42.37 -21.07 -14.27
N PRO A 27 -42.55 -21.75 -13.11
CA PRO A 27 -41.65 -22.84 -12.68
C PRO A 27 -41.65 -24.07 -13.59
N ASN A 28 -42.74 -24.28 -14.31
CA ASN A 28 -42.98 -25.42 -15.16
C ASN A 28 -43.81 -25.03 -16.38
N ALA A 29 -43.50 -25.61 -17.54
CA ALA A 29 -44.16 -25.31 -18.82
C ALA A 29 -45.65 -25.71 -18.88
N ASN A 30 -46.13 -26.46 -17.89
CA ASN A 30 -47.50 -26.96 -17.80
C ASN A 30 -48.30 -26.31 -16.66
N LEU A 31 -47.86 -25.18 -16.09
CA LEU A 31 -48.56 -24.52 -14.99
C LEU A 31 -50.00 -24.15 -15.42
N ARG A 32 -51.01 -24.59 -14.65
CA ARG A 32 -52.44 -24.32 -14.93
C ARG A 32 -53.05 -23.42 -13.88
N ALA A 33 -54.20 -22.83 -14.21
CA ALA A 33 -54.95 -21.98 -13.27
C ALA A 33 -55.37 -22.74 -11.99
N GLU A 34 -55.55 -24.06 -12.11
CA GLU A 34 -55.86 -24.95 -10.98
C GLU A 34 -54.72 -25.04 -9.96
N ASP A 35 -53.46 -24.98 -10.42
CA ASP A 35 -52.27 -25.05 -9.58
C ASP A 35 -52.10 -23.76 -8.75
N ILE A 36 -52.64 -22.64 -9.23
CA ILE A 36 -52.67 -21.38 -8.46
C ILE A 36 -53.83 -21.37 -7.47
N ALA A 37 -54.96 -22.00 -7.82
CA ALA A 37 -56.09 -22.16 -6.91
C ALA A 37 -55.78 -23.13 -5.75
N LYS A 38 -54.85 -24.07 -5.95
CA LYS A 38 -54.30 -24.99 -4.94
C LYS A 38 -52.76 -25.00 -5.01
N PRO A 39 -52.09 -23.97 -4.46
CA PRO A 39 -50.65 -23.81 -4.59
C PRO A 39 -49.90 -24.92 -3.86
N ALA A 40 -48.97 -25.58 -4.58
CA ALA A 40 -47.95 -26.41 -3.97
C ALA A 40 -47.00 -25.54 -3.11
N PRO A 41 -46.44 -26.06 -2.00
CA PRO A 41 -45.50 -25.32 -1.15
C PRO A 41 -44.34 -24.68 -1.92
N ASP A 42 -43.86 -25.33 -2.97
CA ASP A 42 -42.69 -24.89 -3.73
C ASP A 42 -43.01 -23.87 -4.84
N LEU A 43 -44.29 -23.64 -5.15
CA LEU A 43 -44.71 -22.81 -6.28
C LEU A 43 -44.25 -21.35 -6.12
N LEU A 44 -44.58 -20.73 -4.99
CA LEU A 44 -44.25 -19.32 -4.75
C LEU A 44 -42.73 -19.10 -4.58
N PRO A 45 -41.98 -19.93 -3.81
CA PRO A 45 -40.52 -19.88 -3.78
C PRO A 45 -39.90 -19.98 -5.18
N ALA A 46 -40.36 -20.92 -6.02
CA ALA A 46 -39.82 -21.11 -7.36
C ALA A 46 -40.07 -19.90 -8.28
N VAL A 47 -41.28 -19.33 -8.26
CA VAL A 47 -41.61 -18.12 -9.02
C VAL A 47 -40.76 -16.93 -8.58
N LEU A 48 -40.61 -16.73 -7.27
CA LEU A 48 -39.80 -15.63 -6.74
C LEU A 48 -38.31 -15.82 -7.04
N SER A 49 -37.81 -17.05 -6.99
CA SER A 49 -36.43 -17.37 -7.38
C SER A 49 -36.20 -17.07 -8.86
N LEU A 50 -37.09 -17.52 -9.75
CA LEU A 50 -37.01 -17.24 -11.18
C LEU A 50 -37.11 -15.74 -11.49
N TYR A 51 -37.96 -15.01 -10.76
CA TYR A 51 -38.03 -13.56 -10.87
C TYR A 51 -36.69 -12.89 -10.51
N LEU A 52 -36.08 -13.30 -9.39
CA LEU A 52 -34.81 -12.71 -8.95
C LEU A 52 -33.68 -12.98 -9.94
N VAL A 53 -33.60 -14.20 -10.49
CA VAL A 53 -32.56 -14.58 -11.45
C VAL A 53 -32.80 -13.92 -12.81
N ASN A 54 -33.98 -14.11 -13.40
CA ASN A 54 -34.24 -13.74 -14.80
C ASN A 54 -34.51 -12.25 -14.98
N ILE A 55 -35.06 -11.57 -13.97
CA ILE A 55 -35.53 -10.19 -14.10
C ILE A 55 -34.74 -9.23 -13.22
N ALA A 56 -34.47 -9.59 -11.97
CA ALA A 56 -33.67 -8.74 -11.08
C ALA A 56 -32.15 -8.87 -11.31
N GLY A 57 -31.70 -9.92 -12.00
CA GLY A 57 -30.28 -10.19 -12.24
C GLY A 57 -29.49 -10.56 -10.98
N ASP A 58 -30.19 -11.04 -9.95
CA ASP A 58 -29.59 -11.58 -8.73
C ASP A 58 -29.29 -13.06 -8.97
N GLU A 59 -28.03 -13.37 -9.29
CA GLU A 59 -27.55 -14.74 -9.20
C GLU A 59 -27.45 -15.13 -7.72
N LEU A 60 -28.50 -15.82 -7.22
CA LEU A 60 -28.61 -16.29 -5.84
C LEU A 60 -27.42 -17.18 -5.41
N ASP A 61 -26.67 -17.72 -6.36
CA ASP A 61 -25.52 -18.61 -6.16
C ASP A 61 -24.15 -17.90 -6.19
N GLN A 62 -24.05 -16.65 -6.68
CA GLN A 62 -22.75 -16.10 -7.12
C GLN A 62 -21.75 -15.75 -6.01
N GLN A 63 -22.10 -15.93 -4.74
CA GLN A 63 -21.19 -15.94 -3.60
C GLN A 63 -22.05 -16.09 -2.34
N LEU A 64 -22.30 -17.31 -1.91
CA LEU A 64 -22.19 -17.54 -0.47
C LEU A 64 -20.72 -17.29 -0.19
N GLY A 65 -20.38 -16.11 0.36
CA GLY A 65 -19.00 -15.80 0.71
C GLY A 65 -18.44 -17.01 1.44
N PHE A 66 -17.42 -17.64 0.88
CA PHE A 66 -16.83 -18.87 1.42
C PHE A 66 -16.45 -18.66 2.91
N GLU A 67 -16.16 -17.42 3.30
CA GLU A 67 -15.98 -16.97 4.68
C GLU A 67 -17.21 -17.17 5.59
N ALA A 68 -18.43 -16.87 5.11
CA ALA A 68 -19.65 -17.00 5.91
C ALA A 68 -20.06 -18.47 6.12
N LEU A 69 -19.70 -19.35 5.19
CA LEU A 69 -19.87 -20.81 5.33
C LEU A 69 -18.75 -21.42 6.18
N ALA A 70 -17.51 -20.92 6.09
CA ALA A 70 -16.36 -21.39 6.88
C ALA A 70 -16.49 -21.07 8.38
N ALA A 71 -17.26 -20.04 8.75
CA ALA A 71 -17.54 -19.69 10.14
C ALA A 71 -18.60 -20.58 10.82
N LEU A 72 -19.24 -21.50 10.10
CA LEU A 72 -20.28 -22.39 10.62
C LEU A 72 -19.73 -23.80 10.82
N ASP A 73 -19.92 -24.36 12.03
CA ASP A 73 -19.42 -25.69 12.38
C ASP A 73 -19.96 -26.83 11.48
N ASN A 74 -21.13 -26.64 10.84
CA ASN A 74 -21.76 -27.60 9.92
C ASN A 74 -22.44 -26.88 8.72
N PRO A 75 -21.69 -26.58 7.65
CA PRO A 75 -22.19 -25.79 6.51
C PRO A 75 -23.28 -26.51 5.71
N GLU A 76 -23.17 -27.83 5.55
CA GLU A 76 -24.06 -28.65 4.69
C GLU A 76 -25.50 -28.71 5.21
N LEU A 77 -25.70 -28.77 6.53
CA LEU A 77 -27.04 -28.82 7.14
C LEU A 77 -27.75 -27.47 7.13
N LEU A 78 -27.00 -26.37 7.08
CA LEU A 78 -27.53 -25.00 7.13
C LEU A 78 -27.69 -24.39 5.74
N TYR A 79 -27.11 -25.00 4.71
CA TYR A 79 -27.10 -24.49 3.34
C TYR A 79 -28.51 -24.21 2.80
N GLU A 80 -29.42 -25.18 2.89
CA GLU A 80 -30.82 -25.02 2.45
C GLU A 80 -31.56 -23.92 3.24
N GLY A 81 -31.31 -23.85 4.56
CA GLY A 81 -31.89 -22.80 5.41
C GLY A 81 -31.39 -21.40 5.07
N ILE A 82 -30.10 -21.27 4.72
CA ILE A 82 -29.50 -20.00 4.30
C ILE A 82 -30.06 -19.56 2.94
N GLN A 83 -30.18 -20.47 1.98
CA GLN A 83 -30.79 -20.18 0.68
C GLN A 83 -32.22 -19.66 0.83
N VAL A 84 -33.06 -20.34 1.62
CA VAL A 84 -34.45 -19.91 1.84
C VAL A 84 -34.52 -18.58 2.59
N ARG A 85 -33.65 -18.36 3.58
CA ARG A 85 -33.57 -17.07 4.29
C ARG A 85 -33.16 -15.93 3.37
N ARG A 86 -32.21 -16.15 2.46
CA ARG A 86 -31.77 -15.16 1.47
C ARG A 86 -32.90 -14.84 0.49
N LEU A 87 -33.55 -15.88 -0.05
CA LEU A 87 -34.73 -15.75 -0.91
C LEU A 87 -35.82 -14.93 -0.20
N PHE A 88 -36.15 -15.27 1.04
CA PHE A 88 -37.14 -14.53 1.83
C PHE A 88 -36.74 -13.07 2.04
N GLN A 89 -35.51 -12.79 2.49
CA GLN A 89 -35.06 -11.42 2.72
C GLN A 89 -35.12 -10.60 1.43
N ARG A 90 -34.67 -11.18 0.32
CA ARG A 90 -34.63 -10.48 -0.96
C ARG A 90 -36.02 -10.25 -1.55
N ALA A 91 -36.86 -11.29 -1.55
CA ALA A 91 -38.25 -11.18 -1.95
C ALA A 91 -39.02 -10.20 -1.08
N ARG A 92 -38.78 -10.18 0.23
CA ARG A 92 -39.41 -9.22 1.15
C ARG A 92 -38.99 -7.79 0.85
N GLN A 93 -37.68 -7.53 0.68
CA GLN A 93 -37.19 -6.19 0.33
C GLN A 93 -37.79 -5.70 -1.00
N PHE A 94 -37.89 -6.59 -1.99
CA PHE A 94 -38.53 -6.29 -3.25
C PHE A 94 -40.03 -5.99 -3.09
N LEU A 95 -40.76 -6.84 -2.37
CA LEU A 95 -42.20 -6.66 -2.13
C LEU A 95 -42.46 -5.36 -1.34
N GLU A 96 -41.65 -5.05 -0.33
CA GLU A 96 -41.73 -3.79 0.41
C GLU A 96 -41.44 -2.58 -0.50
N SER A 97 -40.54 -2.69 -1.48
CA SER A 97 -40.22 -1.58 -2.41
C SER A 97 -41.37 -1.27 -3.36
N ILE A 98 -42.16 -2.28 -3.76
CA ILE A 98 -43.42 -2.10 -4.51
C ILE A 98 -44.62 -1.80 -3.60
N GLN A 99 -44.38 -1.44 -2.34
CA GLN A 99 -45.40 -1.13 -1.33
C GLN A 99 -46.30 -2.32 -0.94
N PHE A 100 -45.90 -3.57 -1.23
CA PHE A 100 -46.55 -4.76 -0.70
C PHE A 100 -46.00 -5.11 0.69
N GLN A 101 -46.73 -4.70 1.73
CA GLN A 101 -46.34 -4.91 3.12
C GLN A 101 -46.90 -6.23 3.70
N GLY A 102 -46.19 -6.81 4.66
CA GLY A 102 -46.65 -7.99 5.41
C GLY A 102 -46.38 -9.35 4.73
N PHE A 103 -45.33 -9.44 3.92
CA PHE A 103 -44.81 -10.74 3.47
C PHE A 103 -44.05 -11.46 4.59
N THR A 104 -44.42 -12.70 4.86
CA THR A 104 -43.90 -13.50 5.98
C THR A 104 -43.33 -14.83 5.50
N LEU A 105 -42.45 -15.45 6.30
CA LEU A 105 -41.92 -16.79 5.98
C LEU A 105 -43.03 -17.85 5.85
N ARG A 106 -44.17 -17.64 6.51
CA ARG A 106 -45.33 -18.52 6.37
C ARG A 106 -45.85 -18.55 4.94
N ASP A 107 -45.75 -17.45 4.22
CA ASP A 107 -46.21 -17.36 2.82
C ASP A 107 -45.35 -18.23 1.89
N LEU A 108 -44.09 -18.48 2.23
CA LEU A 108 -43.19 -19.38 1.48
C LEU A 108 -43.43 -20.86 1.80
N PHE A 109 -43.56 -21.22 3.08
CA PHE A 109 -43.64 -22.63 3.48
C PHE A 109 -45.06 -23.17 3.58
N ARG A 110 -46.07 -22.30 3.76
CA ARG A 110 -47.48 -22.66 3.92
C ARG A 110 -48.35 -21.71 3.08
N PRO A 111 -48.34 -21.86 1.75
CA PRO A 111 -49.06 -20.96 0.87
C PRO A 111 -50.58 -21.05 1.09
N ASP A 112 -51.19 -19.94 1.53
CA ASP A 112 -52.64 -19.78 1.50
C ASP A 112 -53.07 -19.34 0.08
N PRO A 113 -54.04 -20.00 -0.58
CA PRO A 113 -54.41 -19.70 -1.96
C PRO A 113 -54.73 -18.22 -2.20
N ARG A 114 -55.43 -17.57 -1.27
CA ARG A 114 -55.78 -16.15 -1.41
C ARG A 114 -54.55 -15.26 -1.32
N ARG A 115 -53.63 -15.60 -0.40
CA ARG A 115 -52.39 -14.84 -0.20
C ARG A 115 -51.41 -15.00 -1.35
N VAL A 116 -51.27 -16.20 -1.92
CA VAL A 116 -50.44 -16.46 -3.11
C VAL A 116 -50.93 -15.64 -4.29
N ILE A 117 -52.24 -15.63 -4.55
CA ILE A 117 -52.85 -14.83 -5.63
C ILE A 117 -52.54 -13.34 -5.43
N GLN A 118 -52.64 -12.82 -4.20
CA GLN A 118 -52.30 -11.43 -3.90
C GLN A 118 -50.82 -11.11 -4.17
N VAL A 119 -49.90 -11.96 -3.70
CA VAL A 119 -48.46 -11.76 -3.89
C VAL A 119 -48.13 -11.80 -5.39
N LEU A 120 -48.59 -12.82 -6.11
CA LEU A 120 -48.33 -12.96 -7.55
C LEU A 120 -48.95 -11.80 -8.36
N SER A 121 -50.17 -11.37 -8.01
CA SER A 121 -50.79 -10.20 -8.64
C SER A 121 -49.97 -8.94 -8.42
N ALA A 122 -49.38 -8.74 -7.23
CA ALA A 122 -48.50 -7.59 -6.96
C ALA A 122 -47.25 -7.63 -7.85
N VAL A 123 -46.60 -8.79 -7.94
CA VAL A 123 -45.41 -8.99 -8.78
C VAL A 123 -45.73 -8.75 -10.25
N ILE A 124 -46.83 -9.30 -10.76
CA ILE A 124 -47.20 -9.19 -12.18
C ILE A 124 -47.61 -7.76 -12.54
N ASN A 125 -48.38 -7.07 -11.70
CA ASN A 125 -48.72 -5.67 -11.94
C ASN A 125 -47.45 -4.79 -12.01
N TYR A 126 -46.47 -5.06 -11.14
CA TYR A 126 -45.16 -4.41 -11.23
C TYR A 126 -44.44 -4.74 -12.55
N LEU A 127 -44.48 -6.00 -13.02
CA LEU A 127 -43.86 -6.39 -14.28
C LEU A 127 -44.48 -5.71 -15.50
N HIS A 128 -45.81 -5.59 -15.53
CA HIS A 128 -46.52 -4.83 -16.56
C HIS A 128 -46.10 -3.35 -16.55
N PHE A 129 -46.09 -2.72 -15.38
CA PHE A 129 -45.61 -1.35 -15.23
C PHE A 129 -44.15 -1.20 -15.69
N ARG A 130 -43.27 -2.12 -15.29
CA ARG A 130 -41.86 -2.14 -15.69
C ARG A 130 -41.73 -2.25 -17.20
N GLN A 131 -42.49 -3.12 -17.86
CA GLN A 131 -42.43 -3.30 -19.31
C GLN A 131 -42.89 -2.03 -20.05
N GLU A 132 -43.97 -1.39 -19.59
CA GLU A 132 -44.44 -0.11 -20.15
C GLU A 132 -43.36 0.98 -20.03
N LYS A 133 -42.71 1.09 -18.86
CA LYS A 133 -41.65 2.09 -18.65
C LYS A 133 -40.35 1.78 -19.39
N ILE A 134 -39.96 0.51 -19.51
CA ILE A 134 -38.81 0.11 -20.34
C ILE A 134 -39.09 0.47 -21.80
N GLY A 135 -40.31 0.26 -22.30
CA GLY A 135 -40.67 0.67 -23.66
C GLY A 135 -40.49 2.17 -23.92
N LEU A 136 -40.76 3.02 -22.93
CA LEU A 136 -40.50 4.46 -23.01
C LEU A 136 -39.01 4.82 -22.97
N LEU A 137 -38.19 4.00 -22.32
CA LEU A 137 -36.74 4.19 -22.20
C LEU A 137 -35.95 3.55 -23.33
N GLN A 138 -36.56 2.66 -24.13
CA GLN A 138 -35.92 1.96 -25.24
C GLN A 138 -35.18 2.89 -26.22
N PRO A 139 -35.72 4.07 -26.63
CA PRO A 139 -34.98 4.97 -27.51
C PRO A 139 -33.67 5.49 -26.91
N ILE A 140 -33.60 5.63 -25.59
CA ILE A 140 -32.38 6.04 -24.86
C ILE A 140 -31.40 4.86 -24.79
N VAL A 141 -31.90 3.64 -24.62
CA VAL A 141 -31.06 2.43 -24.65
C VAL A 141 -30.45 2.21 -26.03
N ASP A 142 -31.23 2.45 -27.10
CA ASP A 142 -30.79 2.32 -28.49
C ASP A 142 -29.73 3.35 -28.88
N GLU A 143 -29.59 4.47 -28.15
CA GLU A 143 -28.45 5.40 -28.28
C GLU A 143 -27.13 4.81 -27.76
N PHE A 144 -27.19 3.76 -26.94
CA PHE A 144 -26.03 3.10 -26.32
C PHE A 144 -26.08 1.56 -26.47
N PRO A 145 -26.09 1.02 -27.70
CA PRO A 145 -26.26 -0.42 -27.95
C PRO A 145 -25.14 -1.27 -27.32
N ASP A 146 -23.92 -0.73 -27.23
CA ASP A 146 -22.75 -1.44 -26.71
C ASP A 146 -22.68 -1.44 -25.17
N SER A 147 -23.63 -0.79 -24.48
CA SER A 147 -23.58 -0.67 -23.01
C SER A 147 -23.73 -2.02 -22.31
N ASP A 148 -24.52 -2.94 -22.88
CA ASP A 148 -24.71 -4.27 -22.30
C ASP A 148 -23.50 -5.19 -22.55
N GLU A 149 -22.89 -5.11 -23.75
CA GLU A 149 -21.65 -5.81 -24.07
C GLU A 149 -20.50 -5.32 -23.16
N SER A 150 -20.38 -3.99 -23.02
CA SER A 150 -19.40 -3.37 -22.11
C SER A 150 -19.62 -3.81 -20.66
N ARG A 151 -20.88 -3.88 -20.20
CA ARG A 151 -21.22 -4.34 -18.85
C ARG A 151 -20.82 -5.80 -18.62
N LEU A 152 -21.05 -6.67 -19.59
CA LEU A 152 -20.63 -8.07 -19.55
C LEU A 152 -19.10 -8.19 -19.53
N GLU A 153 -18.40 -7.41 -20.37
CA GLU A 153 -16.95 -7.39 -20.43
C GLU A 153 -16.34 -6.91 -19.10
N PHE A 154 -16.88 -5.85 -18.49
CA PHE A 154 -16.43 -5.37 -17.19
C PHE A 154 -16.69 -6.39 -16.07
N LYS A 155 -17.84 -7.06 -16.08
CA LYS A 155 -18.10 -8.17 -15.14
C LYS A 155 -17.09 -9.30 -15.29
N ALA A 156 -16.75 -9.67 -16.52
CA ALA A 156 -15.73 -10.69 -16.79
C ALA A 156 -14.34 -10.26 -16.29
N LYS A 157 -13.94 -9.00 -16.53
CA LYS A 157 -12.68 -8.44 -16.02
C LYS A 157 -12.63 -8.41 -14.49
N ILE A 158 -13.74 -8.05 -13.84
CA ILE A 158 -13.84 -8.08 -12.37
C ILE A 158 -13.63 -9.51 -11.85
N ALA A 159 -14.28 -10.50 -12.45
CA ALA A 159 -14.11 -11.91 -12.06
C ALA A 159 -12.67 -12.40 -12.28
N GLU A 160 -12.03 -12.01 -13.38
CA GLU A 160 -10.62 -12.32 -13.65
C GLU A 160 -9.69 -11.70 -12.60
N HIS A 161 -9.88 -10.43 -12.27
CA HIS A 161 -9.10 -9.75 -11.24
C HIS A 161 -9.32 -10.34 -9.85
N GLN A 162 -10.56 -10.70 -9.50
CA GLN A 162 -10.85 -11.38 -8.22
C GLN A 162 -10.14 -12.73 -8.12
N LYS A 163 -10.10 -13.49 -9.20
CA LYS A 163 -9.34 -14.75 -9.24
C LYS A 163 -7.84 -14.51 -9.09
N ALA A 164 -7.30 -13.50 -9.75
CA ALA A 164 -5.89 -13.14 -9.63
C ALA A 164 -5.51 -12.71 -8.20
N ILE A 165 -6.39 -11.98 -7.52
CA ILE A 165 -6.21 -11.61 -6.11
C ILE A 165 -6.15 -12.86 -5.23
N ALA A 166 -7.11 -13.79 -5.38
CA ALA A 166 -7.12 -15.04 -4.62
C ALA A 166 -5.87 -15.90 -4.87
N ASP A 167 -5.39 -15.97 -6.11
CA ASP A 167 -4.15 -16.68 -6.46
C ASP A 167 -2.90 -16.01 -5.85
N HIS A 168 -2.92 -14.68 -5.68
CA HIS A 168 -1.86 -13.93 -5.02
C HIS A 168 -1.87 -14.13 -3.50
N GLU A 169 -3.04 -14.04 -2.87
CA GLU A 169 -3.21 -14.30 -1.44
C GLU A 169 -2.75 -15.72 -1.07
N LEU A 170 -3.08 -16.72 -1.92
CA LEU A 170 -2.61 -18.09 -1.71
C LEU A 170 -1.08 -18.19 -1.78
N LYS A 171 -0.44 -17.51 -2.74
CA LYS A 171 1.03 -17.49 -2.84
C LYS A 171 1.68 -16.82 -1.64
N GLU A 172 1.13 -15.70 -1.17
CA GLU A 172 1.60 -15.02 0.03
C GLU A 172 1.55 -15.95 1.25
N GLN A 173 0.44 -16.68 1.43
CA GLN A 173 0.33 -17.68 2.50
C GLN A 173 1.37 -18.82 2.39
N MET A 174 1.73 -19.22 1.17
CA MET A 174 2.78 -20.24 0.96
C MET A 174 4.19 -19.70 1.20
N ASP A 175 4.43 -18.42 0.90
CA ASP A 175 5.73 -17.76 1.05
C ASP A 175 5.98 -17.26 2.49
N GLU A 176 4.93 -16.97 3.26
CA GLU A 176 4.96 -16.55 4.67
C GLU A 176 5.93 -17.36 5.56
N PRO A 177 5.89 -18.72 5.60
CA PRO A 177 6.82 -19.49 6.43
C PRO A 177 8.27 -19.37 5.97
N VAL A 178 8.51 -19.23 4.67
CA VAL A 178 9.86 -19.08 4.11
C VAL A 178 10.42 -17.70 4.47
N VAL A 179 9.60 -16.66 4.39
CA VAL A 179 9.97 -15.30 4.81
C VAL A 179 10.31 -15.26 6.30
N GLN A 180 9.49 -15.89 7.16
CA GLN A 180 9.77 -15.97 8.60
C GLN A 180 11.09 -16.70 8.91
N GLN A 181 11.40 -17.78 8.19
CA GLN A 181 12.69 -18.47 8.32
C GLN A 181 13.87 -17.58 7.91
N LEU A 182 13.77 -16.90 6.77
CA LEU A 182 14.81 -15.99 6.29
C LEU A 182 15.00 -14.78 7.23
N GLU A 183 13.92 -14.23 7.78
CA GLU A 183 14.02 -13.15 8.77
C GLU A 183 14.74 -13.60 10.05
N ALA A 184 14.46 -14.81 10.54
CA ALA A 184 15.16 -15.38 11.67
C ALA A 184 16.67 -15.55 11.39
N GLU A 185 17.04 -16.02 10.19
CA GLU A 185 18.44 -16.13 9.77
C GLU A 185 19.13 -14.75 9.66
N VAL A 186 18.47 -13.77 9.04
CA VAL A 186 18.99 -12.40 8.92
C VAL A 186 19.19 -11.77 10.29
N ASN A 187 18.25 -11.96 11.22
CA ASN A 187 18.36 -11.46 12.58
C ASN A 187 19.52 -12.15 13.34
N GLY A 188 19.69 -13.47 13.16
CA GLY A 188 20.83 -14.21 13.70
C GLY A 188 22.18 -13.71 13.15
N LEU A 189 22.25 -13.43 11.84
CA LEU A 189 23.44 -12.85 11.21
C LEU A 189 23.73 -11.44 11.73
N LYS A 190 22.71 -10.59 11.90
CA LYS A 190 22.86 -9.25 12.48
C LYS A 190 23.42 -9.30 13.89
N GLN A 191 22.96 -10.23 14.73
CA GLN A 191 23.49 -10.42 16.08
C GLN A 191 24.97 -10.84 16.05
N LYS A 192 25.33 -11.82 15.23
CA LYS A 192 26.74 -12.23 15.04
C LYS A 192 27.62 -11.07 14.55
N LEU A 193 27.11 -10.24 13.65
CA LEU A 193 27.83 -9.08 13.12
C LEU A 193 28.05 -8.03 14.22
N GLN A 194 27.07 -7.80 15.10
CA GLN A 194 27.23 -6.95 16.27
C GLN A 194 28.27 -7.51 17.27
N GLU A 195 28.27 -8.83 17.51
CA GLU A 195 29.28 -9.48 18.35
C GLU A 195 30.69 -9.35 17.76
N PHE A 196 30.85 -9.63 16.46
CA PHE A 196 32.14 -9.47 15.79
C PHE A 196 32.62 -8.02 15.80
N ASN A 197 31.73 -7.04 15.64
CA ASN A 197 32.10 -5.62 15.77
C ASN A 197 32.57 -5.27 17.19
N LYS A 198 31.91 -5.79 18.24
CA LYS A 198 32.38 -5.62 19.63
C LYS A 198 33.76 -6.24 19.85
N GLN A 199 33.98 -7.45 19.33
CA GLN A 199 35.27 -8.12 19.41
C GLN A 199 36.36 -7.35 18.65
N GLN A 200 36.05 -6.83 17.46
CA GLN A 200 36.97 -6.02 16.67
C GLN A 200 37.37 -4.72 17.40
N LEU A 201 36.41 -4.03 18.01
CA LEU A 201 36.67 -2.84 18.82
C LEU A 201 37.56 -3.14 20.02
N ALA A 202 37.30 -4.25 20.73
CA ALA A 202 38.12 -4.69 21.85
C ALA A 202 39.55 -5.04 21.43
N LEU A 203 39.73 -5.74 20.31
CA LEU A 203 41.05 -6.04 19.76
C LEU A 203 41.80 -4.77 19.32
N ARG A 204 41.12 -3.80 18.71
CA ARG A 204 41.72 -2.49 18.38
C ARG A 204 42.17 -1.72 19.61
N ALA A 205 41.39 -1.75 20.69
CA ALA A 205 41.78 -1.12 21.95
C ALA A 205 43.03 -1.79 22.56
N LYS A 206 43.09 -3.13 22.53
CA LYS A 206 44.29 -3.87 22.96
C LYS A 206 45.51 -3.56 22.09
N ALA A 207 45.34 -3.47 20.77
CA ALA A 207 46.44 -3.11 19.87
C ALA A 207 46.99 -1.71 20.17
N LYS A 208 46.11 -0.72 20.39
CA LYS A 208 46.52 0.63 20.81
C LYS A 208 47.27 0.64 22.13
N ALA A 209 46.81 -0.10 23.13
CA ALA A 209 47.52 -0.20 24.41
C ALA A 209 48.92 -0.80 24.26
N ILE A 210 49.07 -1.83 23.41
CA ILE A 210 50.39 -2.42 23.10
C ILE A 210 51.29 -1.41 22.38
N ASP A 211 50.76 -0.62 21.45
CA ASP A 211 51.53 0.43 20.77
C ASP A 211 51.97 1.54 21.73
N GLU A 212 51.11 1.97 22.65
CA GLU A 212 51.44 2.93 23.71
C GLU A 212 52.53 2.39 24.65
N ASP A 213 52.43 1.12 25.08
CA ASP A 213 53.45 0.46 25.90
C ASP A 213 54.78 0.35 25.15
N LYS A 214 54.74 0.01 23.85
CA LYS A 214 55.92 -0.05 22.99
C LYS A 214 56.60 1.32 22.86
N GLU A 215 55.84 2.38 22.62
CA GLU A 215 56.38 3.75 22.57
C GLU A 215 56.98 4.16 23.92
N GLY A 216 56.33 3.80 25.04
CA GLY A 216 56.85 4.00 26.38
C GLY A 216 58.18 3.29 26.63
N ILE A 217 58.33 2.04 26.17
CA ILE A 217 59.59 1.28 26.24
C ILE A 217 60.67 1.91 25.35
N ILE A 218 60.33 2.33 24.12
CA ILE A 218 61.28 2.99 23.21
C ILE A 218 61.80 4.29 23.83
N SER A 219 60.93 5.07 24.49
CA SER A 219 61.32 6.29 25.21
C SER A 219 62.31 5.98 26.35
N LYS A 220 62.03 4.95 27.15
CA LYS A 220 62.93 4.49 28.22
C LYS A 220 64.28 3.98 27.68
N MET A 221 64.28 3.24 26.58
CA MET A 221 65.51 2.81 25.92
C MET A 221 66.34 4.02 25.45
N SER A 222 65.68 4.99 24.82
CA SER A 222 66.33 6.22 24.35
C SER A 222 66.93 7.02 25.51
N GLN A 223 66.22 7.08 26.65
CA GLN A 223 66.73 7.71 27.88
C GLN A 223 67.95 6.95 28.44
N ALA A 224 67.89 5.62 28.49
CA ALA A 224 69.02 4.79 28.94
C ALA A 224 70.24 4.92 28.02
N ASP A 225 70.04 4.96 26.70
CA ASP A 225 71.10 5.20 25.72
C ASP A 225 71.73 6.58 25.88
N PHE A 226 70.92 7.61 26.16
CA PHE A 226 71.41 8.95 26.46
C PHE A 226 72.24 8.98 27.75
N GLU A 227 71.77 8.33 28.82
CA GLU A 227 72.51 8.18 30.08
C GLU A 227 73.82 7.40 29.88
N LEU A 228 73.80 6.32 29.10
CA LEU A 228 74.99 5.55 28.73
C LEU A 228 76.01 6.42 27.98
N MET A 229 75.56 7.25 27.04
CA MET A 229 76.42 8.18 26.30
C MET A 229 77.02 9.25 27.22
N LYS A 230 76.24 9.77 28.17
CA LYS A 230 76.73 10.70 29.20
C LYS A 230 77.81 10.04 30.07
N GLN A 231 77.56 8.82 30.57
CA GLN A 231 78.52 8.05 31.36
C GLN A 231 79.78 7.71 30.55
N LYS A 232 79.65 7.35 29.27
CA LYS A 232 80.79 7.13 28.36
C LYS A 232 81.62 8.40 28.18
N GLN A 233 81.00 9.56 28.01
CA GLN A 233 81.70 10.84 27.93
C GLN A 233 82.38 11.22 29.25
N GLU A 234 81.78 10.92 30.40
CA GLU A 234 82.43 11.10 31.71
C GLU A 234 83.62 10.15 31.86
N ASN A 235 83.50 8.89 31.40
CA ASN A 235 84.58 7.92 31.42
C ASN A 235 85.73 8.34 30.49
N THR A 236 85.46 8.86 29.28
CA THR A 236 86.52 9.42 28.42
C THR A 236 87.16 10.67 29.02
N LYS A 237 86.40 11.53 29.71
CA LYS A 237 86.95 12.66 30.48
C LYS A 237 87.83 12.17 31.63
N LEU A 238 87.45 11.10 32.34
CA LEU A 238 88.27 10.50 33.40
C LEU A 238 89.53 9.84 32.82
N LEU A 239 89.43 9.13 31.70
CA LEU A 239 90.57 8.55 30.98
C LEU A 239 91.53 9.64 30.48
N SER A 240 91.04 10.81 30.05
CA SER A 240 91.89 11.96 29.70
C SER A 240 92.58 12.62 30.90
N LYS A 241 92.13 12.35 32.13
CA LYS A 241 92.78 12.77 33.39
C LYS A 241 93.78 11.73 33.90
N VAL A 242 93.88 10.57 33.26
CA VAL A 242 94.89 9.56 33.56
C VAL A 242 96.01 9.65 32.52
N VAL A 243 97.08 10.36 32.86
CA VAL A 243 98.40 10.17 32.25
C VAL A 243 99.46 10.19 33.35
N THR A 244 100.26 9.13 33.42
CA THR A 244 101.68 9.23 33.76
C THR A 244 102.40 8.00 33.22
N SER A 245 103.27 8.24 32.24
CA SER A 245 104.43 7.40 31.97
C SER A 245 105.36 7.44 33.19
N PRO A 246 105.99 6.31 33.54
CA PRO A 246 107.38 6.36 33.99
C PRO A 246 108.25 5.39 33.17
N GLU A 247 108.93 5.94 32.17
CA GLU A 247 110.26 5.46 31.78
C GLU A 247 111.20 5.59 32.99
N LYS A 248 111.49 4.48 33.69
CA LYS A 248 112.79 4.10 34.32
C LYS A 248 112.60 2.92 35.29
N LEU A 249 112.63 1.69 34.75
CA LEU A 249 113.00 0.37 35.33
C LEU A 249 112.48 -0.67 34.32
N GLN A 250 113.22 -1.44 33.51
CA GLN A 250 114.63 -1.80 33.35
C GLN A 250 114.89 -2.25 31.90
N ARG A 251 116.16 -2.24 31.51
CA ARG A 251 116.74 -2.63 30.21
C ARG A 251 116.53 -4.12 29.89
N ALA A 252 116.07 -4.44 28.67
CA ALA A 252 116.35 -5.70 27.98
C ALA A 252 116.09 -5.58 26.46
N LEU A 253 117.13 -5.16 25.73
CA LEU A 253 117.55 -5.69 24.41
C LEU A 253 116.42 -5.94 23.38
N GLU A 254 116.18 -5.09 22.37
CA GLU A 254 117.00 -4.98 21.15
C GLU A 254 117.89 -6.25 20.98
N VAL A 255 117.65 -7.15 20.04
CA VAL A 255 118.22 -7.00 18.70
C VAL A 255 117.66 -8.09 17.78
N LYS A 256 117.02 -7.60 16.70
CA LYS A 256 116.87 -8.17 15.34
C LYS A 256 115.61 -8.97 14.97
N LYS A 257 114.60 -8.19 14.58
CA LYS A 257 113.85 -8.40 13.33
C LYS A 257 114.81 -8.29 12.12
N ALA A 258 114.75 -9.29 11.24
CA ALA A 258 114.72 -9.23 9.77
C ALA A 258 115.50 -8.16 8.97
N ALA A 259 116.19 -8.65 7.93
CA ALA A 259 116.25 -8.07 6.58
C ALA A 259 116.26 -9.29 5.62
N ARG A 260 115.25 -9.67 4.82
CA ARG A 260 114.43 -8.97 3.79
C ARG A 260 115.33 -8.21 2.81
N ALA A 261 115.88 -8.92 1.84
CA ALA A 261 115.35 -9.01 0.49
C ALA A 261 115.35 -7.66 -0.25
N GLU A 262 116.28 -7.55 -1.21
CA GLU A 262 115.95 -7.15 -2.57
C GLU A 262 115.69 -5.65 -2.86
N LEU A 263 116.79 -4.92 -2.94
CA LEU A 263 117.02 -3.76 -3.83
C LEU A 263 118.55 -3.77 -4.08
N LYS A 264 119.14 -3.65 -5.26
CA LYS A 264 118.71 -2.92 -6.45
C LYS A 264 119.74 -3.20 -7.57
N ASN A 265 119.41 -4.06 -8.51
CA ASN A 265 119.36 -3.72 -9.93
C ASN A 265 120.09 -2.41 -10.35
N GLN A 266 121.37 -2.51 -10.69
CA GLN A 266 121.91 -2.28 -12.04
C GLN A 266 123.42 -2.00 -11.96
N GLU A 267 124.23 -2.90 -12.49
CA GLU A 267 125.49 -2.53 -13.14
C GLU A 267 125.89 -3.67 -14.11
N LYS A 268 125.11 -3.77 -15.19
CA LYS A 268 125.42 -4.61 -16.34
C LYS A 268 126.22 -3.75 -17.31
N ILE A 269 127.45 -4.21 -17.61
CA ILE A 269 128.29 -3.90 -18.77
C ILE A 269 129.29 -2.73 -18.62
N SER A 270 130.55 -3.12 -18.82
CA SER A 270 131.75 -2.32 -19.09
C SER A 270 132.45 -1.75 -17.84
N THR A 271 133.59 -2.31 -17.45
CA THR A 271 134.76 -2.24 -18.33
C THR A 271 135.70 -3.42 -18.17
N GLN A 272 135.89 -4.06 -19.32
CA GLN A 272 136.87 -5.06 -19.65
C GLN A 272 138.28 -4.45 -19.70
N LYS A 273 139.28 -5.32 -19.46
CA LYS A 273 140.69 -5.31 -19.94
C LYS A 273 141.71 -4.47 -19.18
N VAL A 274 142.54 -5.16 -18.39
CA VAL A 274 143.98 -5.47 -18.64
C VAL A 274 144.29 -6.71 -17.78
N HIS A 275 144.25 -7.96 -18.25
CA HIS A 275 145.09 -8.69 -19.23
C HIS A 275 146.53 -8.97 -18.77
N GLU A 276 146.78 -10.27 -18.59
CA GLU A 276 148.04 -11.02 -18.74
C GLU A 276 149.21 -10.80 -17.77
N LYS A 277 149.84 -11.94 -17.45
CA LYS A 277 150.98 -12.19 -16.53
C LYS A 277 150.49 -12.43 -15.09
N ASN A 278 150.73 -13.58 -14.47
CA ASN A 278 151.84 -14.49 -14.64
C ASN A 278 151.41 -15.88 -14.21
N ASN A 279 151.33 -16.79 -15.19
CA ASN A 279 151.64 -18.18 -14.96
C ASN A 279 153.05 -18.29 -14.38
N THR A 280 153.17 -18.98 -13.25
CA THR A 280 154.01 -20.17 -13.00
C THR A 280 154.02 -20.34 -11.48
N ILE A 281 153.41 -21.40 -10.94
CA ILE A 281 154.15 -22.64 -10.69
C ILE A 281 155.42 -22.28 -9.91
N GLU A 282 155.32 -22.47 -8.59
CA GLU A 282 156.01 -23.62 -7.99
C GLU A 282 157.46 -23.23 -7.82
N THR A 283 157.84 -22.92 -6.60
CA THR A 283 158.85 -23.80 -6.01
C THR A 283 158.80 -23.62 -4.51
N TYR A 284 158.44 -24.72 -3.85
CA TYR A 284 158.90 -25.03 -2.51
C TYR A 284 158.36 -24.09 -1.42
N THR A 285 157.24 -24.45 -0.79
CA THR A 285 157.26 -25.56 0.16
C THR A 285 158.48 -25.50 1.08
N LYS A 286 158.15 -25.56 2.37
CA LYS A 286 158.98 -26.00 3.49
C LYS A 286 159.74 -24.83 4.13
N ALA A 287 159.57 -24.54 5.41
CA ALA A 287 159.25 -25.47 6.47
C ALA A 287 158.57 -24.75 7.65
N CYS A 288 157.53 -25.38 8.18
CA CYS A 288 157.42 -25.67 9.61
C CYS A 288 157.73 -24.56 10.63
N GLU A 289 156.87 -23.56 10.70
CA GLU A 289 156.53 -22.94 12.00
C GLU A 289 155.05 -23.19 12.38
N LYS A 290 154.50 -24.32 11.89
CA LYS A 290 153.51 -25.08 12.65
C LYS A 290 154.05 -25.27 14.08
N LEU A 291 153.40 -24.70 15.10
CA LEU A 291 153.19 -25.38 16.40
C LEU A 291 152.42 -24.55 17.45
N LEU A 292 152.25 -23.23 17.31
CA LEU A 292 151.87 -22.40 18.47
C LEU A 292 150.45 -21.80 18.57
N LYS A 293 149.54 -21.96 17.61
CA LYS A 293 148.15 -21.44 17.76
C LYS A 293 147.05 -22.51 17.72
N HIS A 294 147.42 -23.78 17.88
CA HIS A 294 146.48 -24.90 18.06
C HIS A 294 145.82 -24.97 19.45
N SER A 295 146.10 -24.05 20.38
CA SER A 295 145.49 -24.01 21.71
C SER A 295 144.08 -23.36 21.77
N SER A 296 143.61 -22.63 20.75
CA SER A 296 142.33 -21.90 20.79
C SER A 296 141.11 -22.67 20.23
N LYS A 297 141.30 -23.89 19.73
CA LYS A 297 140.24 -24.67 19.05
C LYS A 297 139.53 -25.72 19.92
N ILE A 298 140.03 -26.05 21.12
CA ILE A 298 139.48 -27.14 21.96
C ILE A 298 138.32 -26.66 22.86
N SER A 299 138.11 -25.35 23.06
CA SER A 299 137.01 -24.82 23.89
C SER A 299 135.67 -24.59 23.15
N ALA A 300 135.63 -24.65 21.81
CA ALA A 300 134.42 -24.38 21.01
C ALA A 300 133.60 -25.64 20.63
N LEU A 301 134.06 -26.85 21.00
CA LEU A 301 133.45 -28.13 20.57
C LEU A 301 132.60 -28.84 21.63
N LEU A 302 132.54 -28.35 22.88
CA LEU A 302 131.68 -28.92 23.95
C LEU A 302 130.29 -28.27 24.06
N GLU A 303 130.05 -27.07 23.50
CA GLU A 303 128.71 -26.42 23.51
C GLU A 303 127.80 -26.85 22.36
N LEU A 304 128.35 -27.36 21.25
CA LEU A 304 127.55 -27.77 20.08
C LEU A 304 126.77 -29.08 20.30
N THR A 305 127.18 -29.92 21.25
CA THR A 305 126.55 -31.24 21.50
C THR A 305 125.30 -31.14 22.40
N ALA A 306 125.11 -30.03 23.12
CA ALA A 306 123.94 -29.81 23.98
C ALA A 306 122.71 -29.26 23.21
N ALA A 307 122.93 -28.40 22.21
CA ALA A 307 121.86 -27.80 21.39
C ALA A 307 121.20 -28.79 20.41
N VAL A 308 121.93 -29.80 19.95
CA VAL A 308 121.38 -30.85 19.04
C VAL A 308 120.35 -31.73 19.76
N LYS A 309 120.51 -31.97 21.07
CA LYS A 309 119.57 -32.77 21.89
C LYS A 309 118.28 -32.04 22.27
N THR A 310 118.30 -30.70 22.34
CA THR A 310 117.08 -29.89 22.59
C THR A 310 116.25 -29.74 21.30
N ALA A 311 116.91 -29.56 20.15
CA ALA A 311 116.23 -29.50 18.85
C ALA A 311 115.55 -30.84 18.46
N GLU A 312 116.15 -32.00 18.78
CA GLU A 312 115.51 -33.31 18.55
C GLU A 312 114.23 -33.52 19.38
N LYS A 313 114.14 -32.95 20.59
CA LYS A 313 112.93 -33.02 21.43
C LYS A 313 111.82 -32.11 20.90
N GLU A 314 112.17 -30.94 20.39
CA GLU A 314 111.22 -29.99 19.79
C GLU A 314 110.65 -30.50 18.46
N VAL A 315 111.46 -31.14 17.62
CA VAL A 315 110.99 -31.77 16.36
C VAL A 315 110.01 -32.92 16.63
N LYS A 316 110.24 -33.71 17.68
CA LYS A 316 109.28 -34.76 18.12
C LYS A 316 107.99 -34.17 18.67
N ALA A 317 108.06 -33.07 19.41
CA ALA A 317 106.87 -32.40 19.95
C ALA A 317 106.03 -31.71 18.86
N LEU A 318 106.66 -31.14 17.83
CA LEU A 318 105.95 -30.54 16.69
C LEU A 318 105.32 -31.58 15.77
N LYS A 319 105.95 -32.75 15.58
CA LYS A 319 105.32 -33.87 14.86
C LYS A 319 104.06 -34.37 15.57
N ALA A 320 104.11 -34.54 16.88
CA ALA A 320 102.93 -34.94 17.66
C ALA A 320 101.76 -33.95 17.54
N LYS A 321 102.03 -32.63 17.55
CA LYS A 321 100.99 -31.61 17.33
C LYS A 321 100.40 -31.63 15.92
N ILE A 322 101.20 -31.93 14.90
CA ILE A 322 100.72 -32.08 13.53
C ILE A 322 99.81 -33.30 13.43
N ASP A 323 100.17 -34.40 14.08
CA ASP A 323 99.36 -35.63 14.09
C ASP A 323 98.03 -35.42 14.86
N ASP A 324 98.05 -34.69 15.98
CA ASP A 324 96.83 -34.30 16.72
C ASP A 324 95.91 -33.39 15.89
N GLN A 325 96.46 -32.39 15.20
CA GLN A 325 95.68 -31.52 14.31
C GLN A 325 95.11 -32.27 13.11
N ASN A 326 95.85 -33.25 12.58
CA ASN A 326 95.36 -34.11 11.50
C ASN A 326 94.21 -35.01 11.97
N LEU A 327 94.25 -35.52 13.21
CA LEU A 327 93.13 -36.24 13.83
C LEU A 327 91.91 -35.32 14.00
N GLU A 328 92.10 -34.08 14.43
CA GLU A 328 91.00 -33.12 14.58
C GLU A 328 90.35 -32.78 13.22
N ILE A 329 91.15 -32.56 12.17
CA ILE A 329 90.67 -32.37 10.79
C ILE A 329 89.91 -33.61 10.30
N ALA A 330 90.40 -34.82 10.60
CA ALA A 330 89.71 -36.06 10.25
C ALA A 330 88.34 -36.20 10.95
N THR A 331 88.18 -35.66 12.16
CA THR A 331 86.88 -35.66 12.87
C THR A 331 85.90 -34.57 12.41
N LEU A 332 86.39 -33.47 11.84
CA LEU A 332 85.56 -32.38 11.32
C LEU A 332 84.96 -32.71 9.93
N GLY A 333 85.67 -33.50 9.12
CA GLY A 333 85.18 -33.95 7.80
C GLY A 333 83.78 -34.58 7.82
N PRO A 334 83.51 -35.60 8.67
CA PRO A 334 82.18 -36.20 8.79
C PRO A 334 81.09 -35.22 9.23
N LYS A 335 81.41 -34.27 10.12
CA LYS A 335 80.46 -33.25 10.59
C LYS A 335 80.06 -32.30 9.46
N ILE A 336 81.01 -31.88 8.62
CA ILE A 336 80.73 -31.03 7.45
C ILE A 336 79.75 -31.74 6.51
N VAL A 337 79.96 -33.03 6.25
CA VAL A 337 79.07 -33.85 5.39
C VAL A 337 77.68 -33.99 6.02
N GLU A 338 77.58 -34.17 7.34
CA GLU A 338 76.31 -34.24 8.05
C GLU A 338 75.52 -32.92 7.97
N TRP A 339 76.20 -31.77 8.17
CA TRP A 339 75.58 -30.46 8.06
C TRP A 339 75.16 -30.12 6.62
N GLN A 340 75.96 -30.53 5.63
CA GLN A 340 75.58 -30.41 4.22
C GLN A 340 74.33 -31.24 3.89
N ARG A 341 74.23 -32.46 4.41
CA ARG A 341 73.02 -33.30 4.24
C ARG A 341 71.79 -32.66 4.88
N LYS A 342 71.90 -32.16 6.11
CA LYS A 342 70.80 -31.45 6.79
C LYS A 342 70.37 -30.20 6.04
N ALA A 343 71.32 -29.44 5.49
CA ALA A 343 71.00 -28.27 4.67
C ALA A 343 70.19 -28.66 3.42
N LEU A 344 70.62 -29.69 2.69
CA LEU A 344 69.89 -30.24 1.54
C LEU A 344 68.48 -30.72 1.91
N GLU A 345 68.33 -31.48 2.99
CA GLU A 345 67.02 -31.95 3.47
C GLU A 345 66.08 -30.78 3.84
N THR A 346 66.61 -29.73 4.49
CA THR A 346 65.81 -28.54 4.80
C THR A 346 65.42 -27.74 3.56
N GLU A 347 66.31 -27.68 2.55
CA GLU A 347 66.04 -27.00 1.29
C GLU A 347 64.97 -27.74 0.47
N GLU A 348 65.00 -29.08 0.46
CA GLU A 348 63.95 -29.89 -0.16
C GLU A 348 62.61 -29.73 0.55
N ARG A 349 62.57 -29.72 1.90
CA ARG A 349 61.33 -29.43 2.65
C ARG A 349 60.80 -28.02 2.38
N LEU A 350 61.68 -27.03 2.22
CA LEU A 350 61.30 -25.67 1.85
C LEU A 350 60.64 -25.66 0.46
N LYS A 351 61.25 -26.30 -0.54
CA LYS A 351 60.71 -26.41 -1.90
C LYS A 351 59.34 -27.08 -1.94
N VAL A 352 59.11 -28.11 -1.11
CA VAL A 352 57.79 -28.74 -1.00
C VAL A 352 56.77 -27.78 -0.40
N LYS A 353 57.13 -27.02 0.64
CA LYS A 353 56.23 -26.05 1.28
C LYS A 353 55.92 -24.85 0.38
N GLU A 354 56.87 -24.40 -0.43
CA GLU A 354 56.66 -23.36 -1.44
C GLU A 354 55.66 -23.83 -2.51
N LYS A 355 55.81 -25.06 -3.02
CA LYS A 355 54.84 -25.65 -3.95
C LYS A 355 53.44 -25.77 -3.34
N GLU A 356 53.31 -26.21 -2.09
CA GLU A 356 52.02 -26.27 -1.39
C GLU A 356 51.38 -24.87 -1.23
N ARG A 357 52.19 -23.85 -0.90
CA ARG A 357 51.73 -22.46 -0.80
C ARG A 357 51.22 -21.96 -2.15
N ASP A 358 52.00 -22.18 -3.20
CA ASP A 358 51.66 -21.70 -4.55
C ASP A 358 50.41 -22.42 -5.10
N GLN A 359 50.26 -23.71 -4.80
CA GLN A 359 49.04 -24.46 -5.08
C GLN A 359 47.82 -23.85 -4.36
N ARG A 360 47.94 -23.55 -3.06
CA ARG A 360 46.84 -22.92 -2.29
C ARG A 360 46.50 -21.53 -2.81
N ILE A 361 47.49 -20.73 -3.20
CA ILE A 361 47.28 -19.42 -3.81
C ILE A 361 46.55 -19.57 -5.15
N ALA A 362 46.97 -20.52 -5.99
CA ALA A 362 46.32 -20.79 -7.27
C ALA A 362 44.87 -21.27 -7.09
N ASP A 363 44.62 -22.19 -6.15
CA ASP A 363 43.27 -22.71 -5.88
C ASP A 363 42.35 -21.63 -5.28
N ASN A 364 42.86 -20.80 -4.36
CA ASN A 364 42.11 -19.66 -3.83
C ASN A 364 41.84 -18.61 -4.91
N SER A 365 42.80 -18.34 -5.79
CA SER A 365 42.62 -17.43 -6.93
C SER A 365 41.53 -17.92 -7.88
N ARG A 366 41.52 -19.23 -8.21
CA ARG A 366 40.46 -19.85 -9.02
C ARG A 366 39.08 -19.76 -8.36
N LYS A 367 38.98 -20.03 -7.05
CA LYS A 367 37.72 -19.89 -6.29
C LYS A 367 37.22 -18.45 -6.28
N MET A 368 38.11 -17.49 -6.06
CA MET A 368 37.78 -16.06 -6.10
C MET A 368 37.33 -15.61 -7.48
N ALA A 369 37.96 -16.10 -8.56
CA ALA A 369 37.55 -15.81 -9.93
C ALA A 369 36.17 -16.40 -10.25
N ALA A 370 35.90 -17.64 -9.83
CA ALA A 370 34.60 -18.28 -10.00
C ALA A 370 33.48 -17.52 -9.26
N LEU A 371 33.71 -17.14 -7.99
CA LEU A 371 32.76 -16.36 -7.20
C LEU A 371 32.50 -14.98 -7.80
N LYS A 372 33.54 -14.30 -8.32
CA LYS A 372 33.36 -13.02 -9.02
C LYS A 372 32.48 -13.19 -10.26
N SER A 373 32.77 -14.17 -11.10
CA SER A 373 31.95 -14.46 -12.29
C SER A 373 30.50 -14.79 -11.93
N GLU A 374 30.26 -15.52 -10.84
CA GLU A 374 28.91 -15.83 -10.37
C GLU A 374 28.17 -14.57 -9.88
N MET A 375 28.87 -13.68 -9.16
CA MET A 375 28.30 -12.41 -8.71
C MET A 375 28.00 -11.46 -9.87
N ASP A 376 28.89 -11.40 -10.87
CA ASP A 376 28.68 -10.58 -12.06
C ASP A 376 27.45 -11.06 -12.85
N CYS A 377 27.27 -12.38 -12.98
CA CYS A 377 26.09 -12.97 -13.62
C CYS A 377 24.79 -12.67 -12.83
N LYS A 378 24.82 -12.75 -11.50
CA LYS A 378 23.68 -12.38 -10.65
C LYS A 378 23.35 -10.90 -10.75
N ASN A 379 24.35 -10.02 -10.78
CA ASN A 379 24.15 -8.58 -10.94
C ASN A 379 23.49 -8.25 -12.29
N GLN A 380 23.93 -8.85 -13.39
CA GLN A 380 23.27 -8.67 -14.69
C GLN A 380 21.82 -9.15 -14.69
N THR A 381 21.54 -10.28 -14.05
CA THR A 381 20.17 -10.80 -13.92
C THR A 381 19.28 -9.84 -13.10
N LEU A 382 19.84 -9.23 -12.06
CA LEU A 382 19.14 -8.23 -11.24
C LEU A 382 18.89 -6.93 -12.00
N GLU A 383 19.86 -6.43 -12.77
CA GLU A 383 19.70 -5.25 -13.62
C GLU A 383 18.61 -5.46 -14.69
N ASP A 384 18.60 -6.62 -15.34
CA ASP A 384 17.56 -6.97 -16.31
C ASP A 384 16.18 -7.07 -15.65
N ARG A 385 16.11 -7.61 -14.43
CA ARG A 385 14.87 -7.65 -13.66
C ARG A 385 14.42 -6.25 -13.27
N GLN A 386 15.34 -5.38 -12.86
CA GLN A 386 15.04 -4.00 -12.50
C GLN A 386 14.48 -3.21 -13.70
N LYS A 387 15.10 -3.32 -14.88
CA LYS A 387 14.58 -2.71 -16.12
C LYS A 387 13.16 -3.20 -16.45
N LYS A 388 12.91 -4.51 -16.33
CA LYS A 388 11.57 -5.08 -16.56
C LYS A 388 10.53 -4.59 -15.55
N VAL A 389 10.93 -4.38 -14.29
CA VAL A 389 10.05 -3.80 -13.26
C VAL A 389 9.77 -2.35 -13.56
N GLU A 390 10.78 -1.55 -13.91
CA GLU A 390 10.62 -0.14 -14.30
C GLU A 390 9.67 0.01 -15.49
N GLU A 391 9.77 -0.85 -16.51
CA GLU A 391 8.86 -0.85 -17.66
C GLU A 391 7.42 -1.27 -17.29
N ARG A 392 7.25 -2.16 -16.32
CA ARG A 392 5.91 -2.52 -15.81
C ARG A 392 5.30 -1.39 -14.98
N VAL A 393 6.12 -0.71 -14.19
CA VAL A 393 5.68 0.45 -13.38
C VAL A 393 5.25 1.61 -14.27
N SER A 394 5.97 1.89 -15.36
CA SER A 394 5.54 2.93 -16.32
C SER A 394 4.20 2.57 -16.97
N LYS A 395 4.04 1.33 -17.46
CA LYS A 395 2.76 0.87 -18.02
C LYS A 395 1.61 0.93 -17.02
N ALA A 396 1.85 0.57 -15.75
CA ALA A 396 0.85 0.67 -14.69
C ALA A 396 0.46 2.14 -14.41
N SER A 397 1.43 3.06 -14.41
CA SER A 397 1.18 4.50 -14.27
C SER A 397 0.31 5.03 -15.42
N ASP A 398 0.59 4.62 -16.65
CA ASP A 398 -0.19 5.03 -17.81
C ASP A 398 -1.63 4.52 -17.72
N LEU A 399 -1.82 3.26 -17.34
CA LEU A 399 -3.15 2.66 -17.12
C LEU A 399 -3.93 3.35 -15.99
N CYS A 400 -3.28 3.69 -14.87
CA CYS A 400 -3.92 4.46 -13.80
C CYS A 400 -4.38 5.83 -14.28
N SER A 401 -3.53 6.55 -15.05
CA SER A 401 -3.92 7.86 -15.59
C SER A 401 -5.10 7.78 -16.56
N GLN A 402 -5.18 6.72 -17.37
CA GLN A 402 -6.33 6.46 -18.22
C GLN A 402 -7.59 6.17 -17.41
N ALA A 403 -7.48 5.31 -16.38
CA ALA A 403 -8.59 5.00 -15.48
C ALA A 403 -9.13 6.25 -14.76
N ASP A 404 -8.24 7.11 -14.25
CA ASP A 404 -8.62 8.37 -13.61
C ASP A 404 -9.34 9.30 -14.58
N SER A 405 -8.86 9.42 -15.82
CA SER A 405 -9.50 10.25 -16.85
C SER A 405 -10.89 9.72 -17.25
N MET A 406 -11.06 8.40 -17.31
CA MET A 406 -12.34 7.74 -17.56
C MET A 406 -13.29 7.91 -16.37
N GLY A 407 -12.78 7.82 -15.14
CA GLY A 407 -13.54 8.08 -13.91
C GLY A 407 -14.09 9.51 -13.87
N ALA A 408 -13.25 10.51 -14.13
CA ALA A 408 -13.67 11.90 -14.18
C ALA A 408 -14.71 12.18 -15.29
N ALA A 409 -14.57 11.50 -16.45
CA ALA A 409 -15.55 11.59 -17.53
C ALA A 409 -16.89 10.92 -17.16
N ALA A 410 -16.86 9.81 -16.44
CA ALA A 410 -18.05 9.12 -15.95
C ALA A 410 -18.79 9.94 -14.89
N GLU A 411 -18.07 10.56 -13.95
CA GLU A 411 -18.65 11.45 -12.93
C GLU A 411 -19.40 12.63 -13.56
N LYS A 412 -18.79 13.29 -14.55
CA LYS A 412 -19.46 14.38 -15.30
C LYS A 412 -20.76 13.92 -15.98
N LYS A 413 -20.73 12.76 -16.63
CA LYS A 413 -21.94 12.18 -17.25
C LYS A 413 -23.00 11.86 -16.21
N GLN A 414 -22.61 11.36 -15.04
CA GLN A 414 -23.53 11.09 -13.94
C GLN A 414 -24.20 12.36 -13.41
N GLU A 415 -23.44 13.45 -13.24
CA GLU A 415 -23.99 14.76 -12.86
C GLU A 415 -24.98 15.30 -13.91
N GLU A 416 -24.67 15.18 -15.20
CA GLU A 416 -25.57 15.56 -16.28
C GLU A 416 -26.88 14.74 -16.27
N ILE A 417 -26.82 13.45 -15.95
CA ILE A 417 -28.00 12.61 -15.81
C ILE A 417 -28.82 13.03 -14.59
N TYR A 418 -28.19 13.27 -13.44
CA TYR A 418 -28.89 13.70 -12.22
C TYR A 418 -29.58 15.05 -12.39
N THR A 419 -28.92 16.01 -13.03
CA THR A 419 -29.51 17.33 -13.32
C THR A 419 -30.71 17.22 -14.27
N LYS A 420 -30.62 16.39 -15.32
CA LYS A 420 -31.77 16.08 -16.20
C LYS A 420 -32.90 15.39 -15.45
N PHE A 421 -32.59 14.42 -14.60
CA PHE A 421 -33.57 13.73 -13.76
C PHE A 421 -34.30 14.70 -12.81
N GLU A 422 -33.56 15.61 -12.16
CA GLU A 422 -34.15 16.60 -11.27
C GLU A 422 -35.09 17.57 -12.02
N LEU A 423 -34.74 17.95 -13.25
CA LEU A 423 -35.62 18.75 -14.12
C LEU A 423 -36.91 18.00 -14.48
N VAL A 424 -36.83 16.70 -14.78
CA VAL A 424 -37.99 15.85 -15.06
C VAL A 424 -38.87 15.70 -13.80
N CYS A 425 -38.28 15.51 -12.63
CA CYS A 425 -39.03 15.46 -11.36
C CYS A 425 -39.71 16.79 -11.03
N LYS A 426 -39.05 17.93 -11.31
CA LYS A 426 -39.66 19.26 -11.14
C LYS A 426 -40.82 19.47 -12.13
N ALA A 427 -40.69 18.99 -13.37
CA ALA A 427 -41.78 19.01 -14.35
C ALA A 427 -42.95 18.08 -13.97
N ALA A 428 -42.68 16.99 -13.24
CA ALA A 428 -43.70 16.07 -12.74
C ALA A 428 -44.53 16.63 -11.57
N ASN A 429 -44.15 17.77 -10.97
CA ASN A 429 -44.92 18.38 -9.88
C ASN A 429 -46.09 19.24 -10.41
N SER A 430 -47.18 18.55 -10.78
CA SER A 430 -48.41 19.16 -11.32
C SER A 430 -49.06 20.21 -10.39
N LEU A 431 -48.81 20.14 -9.07
CA LEU A 431 -49.36 21.11 -8.10
C LEU A 431 -48.78 22.51 -8.34
N ARG A 432 -47.46 22.60 -8.51
CA ARG A 432 -46.78 23.88 -8.70
C ARG A 432 -47.24 24.58 -9.98
N LEU A 433 -47.40 23.83 -11.07
CA LEU A 433 -47.91 24.37 -12.34
C LEU A 433 -49.35 24.85 -12.20
N TYR A 434 -50.19 24.08 -11.51
CA TYR A 434 -51.59 24.44 -11.22
C TYR A 434 -51.70 25.75 -10.43
N LEU A 435 -50.94 25.88 -9.33
CA LEU A 435 -50.94 27.09 -8.49
C LEU A 435 -50.36 28.30 -9.22
N THR A 436 -49.33 28.09 -10.05
CA THR A 436 -48.76 29.16 -10.89
C THR A 436 -49.78 29.66 -11.92
N CYS A 437 -50.53 28.75 -12.54
CA CYS A 437 -51.61 29.10 -13.47
C CYS A 437 -52.68 29.94 -12.76
N ILE A 438 -53.16 29.50 -11.60
CA ILE A 438 -54.14 30.25 -10.79
C ILE A 438 -53.61 31.63 -10.42
N ARG A 439 -52.38 31.73 -9.94
CA ARG A 439 -51.74 33.00 -9.59
C ARG A 439 -51.76 33.97 -10.76
N ASN A 440 -51.34 33.53 -11.95
CA ASN A 440 -51.30 34.38 -13.14
C ASN A 440 -52.71 34.79 -13.59
N THR A 441 -53.69 33.89 -13.50
CA THR A 441 -55.09 34.21 -13.81
C THR A 441 -55.69 35.20 -12.81
N LEU A 442 -55.38 35.06 -11.52
CA LEU A 442 -55.83 36.02 -10.50
C LEU A 442 -55.18 37.39 -10.67
N GLU A 443 -53.89 37.44 -11.02
CA GLU A 443 -53.19 38.69 -11.32
C GLU A 443 -53.85 39.42 -12.50
N ALA A 444 -54.24 38.70 -13.56
CA ALA A 444 -54.97 39.28 -14.68
C ALA A 444 -56.42 39.66 -14.31
N ALA A 445 -57.10 38.84 -13.52
CA ALA A 445 -58.50 39.04 -13.14
C ALA A 445 -58.70 40.22 -12.16
N MET A 446 -57.78 40.43 -11.22
CA MET A 446 -57.86 41.46 -10.16
C MET A 446 -57.56 42.88 -10.67
N CYS A 447 -58.30 43.30 -11.70
CA CYS A 447 -58.34 44.65 -12.26
C CYS A 447 -59.69 45.32 -11.94
N LEU A 448 -60.09 45.26 -10.66
CA LEU A 448 -61.39 45.72 -10.19
C LEU A 448 -61.48 47.25 -10.12
N GLN A 449 -62.65 47.78 -10.47
CA GLN A 449 -62.96 49.21 -10.39
C GLN A 449 -64.17 49.45 -9.50
N ASN A 450 -64.21 50.61 -8.85
CA ASN A 450 -65.40 51.05 -8.13
C ASN A 450 -66.52 51.37 -9.13
N PHE A 451 -67.54 50.51 -9.19
CA PHE A 451 -68.65 50.63 -10.12
C PHE A 451 -69.98 50.50 -9.34
N PRO A 452 -70.87 51.52 -9.40
CA PRO A 452 -72.16 51.49 -8.71
C PRO A 452 -73.14 50.50 -9.36
N CYS A 453 -74.02 49.91 -8.55
CA CYS A 453 -75.03 48.96 -9.02
C CYS A 453 -76.04 49.66 -9.95
N GLN A 454 -76.35 49.03 -11.08
CA GLN A 454 -77.29 49.58 -12.08
C GLN A 454 -78.76 49.46 -11.67
N GLU A 455 -79.10 48.45 -10.86
CA GLU A 455 -80.50 48.21 -10.44
C GLU A 455 -80.91 49.01 -9.21
N VAL A 456 -79.97 49.27 -8.29
CA VAL A 456 -80.27 49.91 -7.01
C VAL A 456 -79.45 51.18 -6.85
N GLU A 457 -80.14 52.32 -6.94
CA GLU A 457 -79.52 53.64 -6.85
C GLU A 457 -78.73 53.80 -5.54
N ARG A 458 -77.53 54.39 -5.63
CA ARG A 458 -76.62 54.69 -4.50
C ARG A 458 -76.09 53.47 -3.74
N HIS A 459 -76.22 52.26 -4.28
CA HIS A 459 -75.58 51.08 -3.74
C HIS A 459 -74.44 50.62 -4.64
N ASN A 460 -73.29 50.27 -4.05
CA ASN A 460 -72.27 49.48 -4.73
C ASN A 460 -72.37 48.05 -4.20
N LYS A 461 -72.75 47.12 -5.08
CA LYS A 461 -72.89 45.70 -4.77
C LYS A 461 -72.04 44.89 -5.75
N PRO A 462 -71.51 43.72 -5.32
CA PRO A 462 -70.67 42.90 -6.18
C PRO A 462 -71.47 42.33 -7.36
N GLU A 463 -71.17 42.80 -8.58
CA GLU A 463 -71.88 42.42 -9.80
C GLU A 463 -71.73 40.92 -10.13
N VAL A 464 -70.64 40.27 -9.69
CA VAL A 464 -70.47 38.82 -9.85
C VAL A 464 -71.53 37.98 -9.10
N GLU A 465 -72.15 38.56 -8.06
CA GLU A 465 -73.23 37.92 -7.29
C GLU A 465 -74.63 38.29 -7.83
N LEU A 466 -74.86 39.56 -8.19
CA LEU A 466 -76.17 40.01 -8.68
C LEU A 466 -76.43 39.66 -10.14
N LYS A 467 -75.39 39.66 -10.97
CA LYS A 467 -75.48 39.36 -12.41
C LYS A 467 -76.55 40.22 -13.11
N THR A 468 -76.59 41.51 -12.77
CA THR A 468 -77.62 42.47 -13.25
C THR A 468 -77.57 42.63 -14.77
N SER A 469 -76.37 42.77 -15.33
CA SER A 469 -76.14 42.86 -16.77
C SER A 469 -75.00 41.95 -17.23
N PRO A 470 -75.15 41.28 -18.39
CA PRO A 470 -74.13 40.39 -18.92
C PRO A 470 -72.87 41.15 -19.36
N GLU A 471 -72.96 42.45 -19.65
CA GLU A 471 -71.85 43.30 -20.06
C GLU A 471 -70.84 43.57 -18.94
N LEU A 472 -71.28 43.50 -17.68
CA LEU A 472 -70.42 43.71 -16.51
C LEU A 472 -69.72 42.42 -16.04
N LEU A 473 -70.10 41.28 -16.61
CA LEU A 473 -69.55 39.97 -16.31
C LEU A 473 -68.51 39.58 -17.35
N LEU A 474 -67.36 39.13 -16.88
CA LEU A 474 -66.32 38.55 -17.73
C LEU A 474 -66.52 37.04 -17.84
N ASN A 475 -65.87 36.44 -18.83
CA ASN A 475 -65.92 35.01 -19.07
C ASN A 475 -65.38 34.24 -17.85
N PRO A 476 -66.16 33.32 -17.25
CA PRO A 476 -65.67 32.47 -16.17
C PRO A 476 -64.52 31.57 -16.64
N VAL A 477 -63.47 31.47 -15.83
CA VAL A 477 -62.30 30.63 -16.09
C VAL A 477 -62.29 29.45 -15.12
N LEU A 478 -62.27 28.24 -15.64
CA LEU A 478 -62.15 27.01 -14.85
C LEU A 478 -60.74 26.43 -15.04
N ILE A 479 -59.99 26.31 -13.94
CA ILE A 479 -58.65 25.71 -13.91
C ILE A 479 -58.74 24.41 -13.13
N CYS A 480 -58.42 23.29 -13.78
CA CYS A 480 -58.48 21.95 -13.19
C CYS A 480 -57.09 21.33 -13.14
N ARG A 481 -56.73 20.73 -12.01
CA ARG A 481 -55.54 19.88 -11.90
C ARG A 481 -55.88 18.41 -12.16
N ASN A 482 -57.02 17.97 -11.63
CA ASN A 482 -57.61 16.66 -11.86
C ASN A 482 -59.16 16.79 -11.72
N GLU A 483 -59.90 15.70 -11.81
CA GLU A 483 -61.38 15.73 -11.68
C GLU A 483 -61.88 16.14 -10.27
N ALA A 484 -61.03 15.95 -9.26
CA ALA A 484 -61.33 16.22 -7.85
C ALA A 484 -60.94 17.65 -7.40
N GLU A 485 -59.89 18.23 -7.99
CA GLU A 485 -59.29 19.53 -7.66
C GLU A 485 -59.49 20.53 -8.81
N LYS A 486 -60.33 21.53 -8.55
CA LYS A 486 -60.67 22.56 -9.55
C LYS A 486 -60.93 23.92 -8.89
N CYS A 487 -60.57 24.97 -9.60
CA CYS A 487 -60.75 26.36 -9.20
C CYS A 487 -61.56 27.07 -10.29
N LEU A 488 -62.71 27.65 -9.91
CA LEU A 488 -63.53 28.47 -10.79
C LEU A 488 -63.35 29.94 -10.40
N ILE A 489 -62.93 30.75 -11.36
CA ILE A 489 -62.74 32.19 -11.21
C ILE A 489 -63.78 32.89 -12.07
N GLU A 490 -64.71 33.59 -11.41
CA GLU A 490 -65.71 34.44 -12.06
C GLU A 490 -65.34 35.90 -11.77
N THR A 491 -65.16 36.69 -12.81
CA THR A 491 -64.73 38.10 -12.71
C THR A 491 -65.85 38.99 -13.21
N SER A 492 -66.02 40.14 -12.56
CA SER A 492 -66.87 41.25 -13.01
C SER A 492 -66.10 42.56 -12.90
N ILE A 493 -66.71 43.67 -13.30
CA ILE A 493 -66.08 44.98 -13.24
C ILE A 493 -65.63 45.41 -11.83
N ASN A 494 -66.41 45.07 -10.79
CA ASN A 494 -66.17 45.54 -9.42
C ASN A 494 -65.92 44.42 -8.40
N SER A 495 -66.02 43.16 -8.81
CA SER A 495 -65.85 42.02 -7.91
C SER A 495 -65.41 40.74 -8.62
N ILE A 496 -64.72 39.87 -7.89
CA ILE A 496 -64.26 38.55 -8.31
C ILE A 496 -64.73 37.51 -7.30
N ARG A 497 -65.21 36.39 -7.80
CA ARG A 497 -65.54 35.21 -7.03
C ARG A 497 -64.62 34.06 -7.40
N ILE A 498 -63.99 33.46 -6.39
CA ILE A 498 -63.03 32.36 -6.56
C ILE A 498 -63.59 31.18 -5.78
N SER A 499 -63.95 30.10 -6.47
CA SER A 499 -64.54 28.92 -5.85
C SER A 499 -63.62 27.72 -6.01
N LEU A 500 -63.26 27.10 -4.90
CA LEU A 500 -62.28 26.02 -4.83
C LEU A 500 -62.97 24.71 -4.47
N LYS A 501 -62.56 23.65 -5.18
CA LYS A 501 -62.85 22.27 -4.81
C LYS A 501 -61.56 21.61 -4.38
N VAL A 502 -61.54 21.12 -3.14
CA VAL A 502 -60.34 20.58 -2.48
C VAL A 502 -60.26 19.09 -2.72
N LYS A 503 -59.05 18.54 -2.78
CA LYS A 503 -58.83 17.11 -2.91
C LYS A 503 -59.44 16.36 -1.71
N GLN A 504 -60.23 15.34 -1.99
CA GLN A 504 -60.79 14.45 -0.97
C GLN A 504 -60.59 13.02 -1.45
N ALA A 505 -59.59 12.31 -0.90
CA ALA A 505 -59.26 10.95 -1.32
C ALA A 505 -60.22 9.92 -0.71
N ASP A 506 -60.60 10.12 0.56
CA ASP A 506 -61.40 9.18 1.33
C ASP A 506 -62.65 9.84 1.95
N GLU A 507 -63.60 9.03 2.40
CA GLU A 507 -64.80 9.50 3.12
C GLU A 507 -64.47 10.28 4.40
N LEU A 508 -63.42 9.87 5.12
CA LEU A 508 -62.94 10.59 6.30
C LEU A 508 -62.43 11.99 5.94
N GLU A 509 -61.66 12.12 4.86
CA GLU A 509 -61.19 13.42 4.38
C GLU A 509 -62.34 14.30 3.89
N ASN A 510 -63.34 13.73 3.22
CA ASN A 510 -64.55 14.46 2.83
C ASN A 510 -65.26 15.07 4.06
N ILE A 511 -65.44 14.28 5.12
CA ILE A 511 -66.06 14.77 6.37
C ILE A 511 -65.17 15.83 7.04
N LEU A 512 -63.85 15.62 7.08
CA LEU A 512 -62.90 16.55 7.69
C LEU A 512 -62.85 17.87 6.92
N ALA A 513 -62.65 17.83 5.61
CA ALA A 513 -62.65 18.99 4.72
C ALA A 513 -63.95 19.78 4.85
N LYS A 514 -65.11 19.10 4.79
CA LYS A 514 -66.42 19.74 4.96
C LYS A 514 -66.59 20.42 6.31
N LYS A 515 -66.15 19.79 7.41
CA LYS A 515 -66.24 20.38 8.76
C LYS A 515 -65.26 21.55 8.92
N PHE A 516 -64.03 21.39 8.45
CA PHE A 516 -62.98 22.39 8.53
C PHE A 516 -63.33 23.64 7.72
N LEU A 517 -63.75 23.47 6.47
CA LEU A 517 -64.15 24.58 5.60
C LEU A 517 -65.43 25.26 6.09
N ARG A 518 -66.41 24.50 6.60
CA ARG A 518 -67.58 25.09 7.26
C ARG A 518 -67.19 25.94 8.46
N PHE A 519 -66.23 25.48 9.26
CA PHE A 519 -65.72 26.25 10.40
C PHE A 519 -65.07 27.57 9.96
N LEU A 520 -64.29 27.56 8.87
CA LEU A 520 -63.73 28.78 8.28
C LEU A 520 -64.85 29.72 7.80
N SER A 521 -65.85 29.21 7.06
CA SER A 521 -66.98 30.02 6.59
C SER A 521 -67.80 30.65 7.71
N MET A 522 -67.91 30.00 8.88
CA MET A 522 -68.55 30.58 10.07
C MET A 522 -67.80 31.79 10.65
N ARG A 523 -66.52 31.95 10.29
CA ARG A 523 -65.64 33.04 10.72
C ARG A 523 -65.37 34.06 9.61
N ALA A 524 -66.20 34.07 8.56
CA ALA A 524 -66.07 35.02 7.45
C ALA A 524 -66.13 36.51 7.88
N GLU A 525 -66.63 36.83 9.08
CA GLU A 525 -66.56 38.20 9.61
C GLU A 525 -65.13 38.63 9.98
N ALA A 526 -64.29 37.68 10.41
CA ALA A 526 -62.86 37.92 10.66
C ALA A 526 -62.03 37.84 9.37
N PHE A 527 -62.51 37.11 8.37
CA PHE A 527 -61.87 36.96 7.05
C PHE A 527 -62.72 37.64 5.98
N GLN A 528 -62.56 38.96 5.82
CA GLN A 528 -63.43 39.82 4.99
C GLN A 528 -63.61 39.33 3.54
N VAL A 529 -62.61 38.65 2.97
CA VAL A 529 -62.65 38.12 1.61
C VAL A 529 -63.34 36.75 1.48
N LEU A 530 -63.73 36.12 2.60
CA LEU A 530 -64.33 34.79 2.60
C LEU A 530 -65.86 34.87 2.45
N ARG A 531 -66.41 34.04 1.56
CA ARG A 531 -67.87 33.94 1.39
C ARG A 531 -68.46 33.04 2.48
N ARG A 532 -69.53 33.50 3.14
CA ARG A 532 -70.26 32.76 4.21
C ARG A 532 -70.80 31.40 3.77
N LYS A 533 -71.13 31.26 2.48
CA LYS A 533 -71.60 30.02 1.87
C LYS A 533 -70.77 29.79 0.61
N PRO A 534 -70.26 28.59 0.33
CA PRO A 534 -69.61 28.32 -0.96
C PRO A 534 -70.62 28.29 -2.10
N VAL A 535 -70.13 28.39 -3.34
CA VAL A 535 -70.91 28.13 -4.56
C VAL A 535 -71.27 26.65 -4.62
N GLN A 536 -72.42 26.32 -5.20
CA GLN A 536 -72.87 24.93 -5.33
C GLN A 536 -71.86 24.10 -6.12
N GLY A 537 -71.47 22.95 -5.57
CA GLY A 537 -70.47 22.05 -6.17
C GLY A 537 -69.01 22.36 -5.85
N TYR A 538 -68.75 23.37 -5.00
CA TYR A 538 -67.44 23.76 -4.49
C TYR A 538 -67.44 23.74 -2.96
N ASP A 539 -66.26 23.59 -2.36
CA ASP A 539 -66.13 23.41 -0.91
C ASP A 539 -65.95 24.76 -0.16
N ILE A 540 -65.29 25.73 -0.80
CA ILE A 540 -65.08 27.08 -0.27
C ILE A 540 -65.10 28.11 -1.40
N SER A 541 -65.57 29.32 -1.09
CA SER A 541 -65.55 30.44 -2.05
C SER A 541 -65.05 31.71 -1.39
N PHE A 542 -64.28 32.49 -2.13
CA PHE A 542 -63.84 33.84 -1.78
C PHE A 542 -64.59 34.85 -2.66
N LEU A 543 -64.88 36.02 -2.07
CA LEU A 543 -65.47 37.15 -2.76
C LEU A 543 -64.59 38.38 -2.51
N ILE A 544 -63.91 38.82 -3.56
CA ILE A 544 -63.08 40.01 -3.54
C ILE A 544 -63.84 41.13 -4.24
N THR A 545 -63.92 42.30 -3.63
CA THR A 545 -64.56 43.50 -4.18
C THR A 545 -63.52 44.58 -4.45
N ASN A 546 -63.90 45.64 -5.16
CA ASN A 546 -63.04 46.80 -5.36
C ASN A 546 -62.56 47.39 -4.01
N TYR A 547 -63.41 47.39 -2.98
CA TYR A 547 -63.05 47.86 -1.64
C TYR A 547 -61.88 47.07 -1.03
N HIS A 548 -61.86 45.75 -1.20
CA HIS A 548 -60.73 44.94 -0.73
C HIS A 548 -59.42 45.27 -1.47
N CYS A 549 -59.49 45.64 -2.76
CA CYS A 549 -58.32 46.08 -3.53
C CYS A 549 -57.88 47.52 -3.20
N GLU A 550 -58.78 48.33 -2.65
CA GLU A 550 -58.48 49.69 -2.13
C GLU A 550 -57.80 49.61 -0.76
N ASP A 551 -58.29 48.73 0.13
CA ASP A 551 -57.79 48.58 1.50
C ASP A 551 -56.57 47.64 1.63
N MET A 552 -56.46 46.64 0.75
CA MET A 552 -55.43 45.60 0.83
C MET A 552 -54.60 45.52 -0.46
N HIS A 553 -53.32 45.17 -0.34
CA HIS A 553 -52.46 45.00 -1.50
C HIS A 553 -52.86 43.77 -2.33
N LYS A 554 -53.16 43.99 -3.61
CA LYS A 554 -53.49 42.96 -4.61
C LYS A 554 -52.58 41.73 -4.54
N HIS A 555 -51.26 41.91 -4.57
CA HIS A 555 -50.30 40.80 -4.54
C HIS A 555 -50.41 39.96 -3.26
N LYS A 556 -50.67 40.59 -2.10
CA LYS A 556 -50.86 39.88 -0.82
C LYS A 556 -52.16 39.10 -0.79
N LEU A 557 -53.24 39.60 -1.42
CA LEU A 557 -54.49 38.86 -1.56
C LEU A 557 -54.30 37.60 -2.42
N ILE A 558 -53.56 37.73 -3.52
CA ILE A 558 -53.22 36.60 -4.40
C ILE A 558 -52.34 35.59 -3.66
N ASP A 559 -51.31 36.07 -2.96
CA ASP A 559 -50.44 35.22 -2.13
C ASP A 559 -51.24 34.48 -1.07
N PHE A 560 -52.15 35.16 -0.39
CA PHE A 560 -53.02 34.54 0.62
C PHE A 560 -53.87 33.40 0.02
N ILE A 561 -54.48 33.60 -1.15
CA ILE A 561 -55.30 32.55 -1.79
C ILE A 561 -54.44 31.37 -2.24
N VAL A 562 -53.28 31.63 -2.84
CA VAL A 562 -52.37 30.57 -3.29
C VAL A 562 -51.82 29.80 -2.08
N GLN A 563 -51.42 30.49 -1.02
CA GLN A 563 -50.95 29.88 0.22
C GLN A 563 -52.06 29.05 0.88
N PHE A 564 -53.28 29.56 0.91
CA PHE A 564 -54.44 28.84 1.42
C PHE A 564 -54.66 27.52 0.64
N MET A 565 -54.50 27.54 -0.69
CA MET A 565 -54.59 26.35 -1.53
C MET A 565 -53.45 25.35 -1.28
N GLU A 566 -52.25 25.82 -0.92
CA GLU A 566 -51.12 24.94 -0.57
C GLU A 566 -51.26 24.30 0.81
N ASP A 567 -51.78 25.05 1.78
CA ASP A 567 -51.80 24.62 3.17
C ASP A 567 -53.05 23.80 3.53
N ILE A 568 -54.16 23.99 2.83
CA ILE A 568 -55.39 23.25 3.12
C ILE A 568 -55.22 21.73 3.01
N ASP A 569 -54.46 21.26 2.01
CA ASP A 569 -54.18 19.83 1.83
C ASP A 569 -53.33 19.29 2.99
N LYS A 570 -52.38 20.09 3.47
CA LYS A 570 -51.54 19.73 4.63
C LYS A 570 -52.36 19.69 5.91
N GLU A 571 -53.19 20.70 6.16
CA GLU A 571 -54.03 20.78 7.35
C GLU A 571 -55.05 19.63 7.41
N ILE A 572 -55.68 19.29 6.29
CA ILE A 572 -56.61 18.13 6.22
C ILE A 572 -55.85 16.83 6.52
N SER A 573 -54.64 16.67 5.96
CA SER A 573 -53.79 15.50 6.21
C SER A 573 -53.37 15.38 7.68
N GLU A 574 -53.01 16.50 8.31
CA GLU A 574 -52.68 16.56 9.75
C GLU A 574 -53.90 16.22 10.62
N LEU A 575 -55.08 16.74 10.29
CA LEU A 575 -56.33 16.41 10.98
C LEU A 575 -56.64 14.91 10.87
N LYS A 576 -56.46 14.31 9.69
CA LYS A 576 -56.64 12.87 9.48
C LYS A 576 -55.69 12.06 10.37
N LEU A 577 -54.40 12.41 10.39
CA LEU A 577 -53.40 11.77 11.24
C LEU A 577 -53.72 11.91 12.74
N SER A 578 -54.21 13.08 13.16
CA SER A 578 -54.63 13.34 14.54
C SER A 578 -55.81 12.47 14.96
N VAL A 579 -56.84 12.36 14.11
CA VAL A 579 -58.00 11.48 14.33
C VAL A 579 -57.56 10.02 14.43
N ASN A 580 -56.74 9.54 13.51
CA ASN A 580 -56.24 8.16 13.52
C ASN A 580 -55.38 7.85 14.75
N THR A 581 -54.57 8.80 15.20
CA THR A 581 -53.73 8.63 16.38
C THR A 581 -54.57 8.60 17.66
N ARG A 582 -55.56 9.49 17.79
CA ARG A 582 -56.52 9.46 18.90
C ARG A 582 -57.35 8.18 18.91
N GLY A 583 -57.81 7.71 17.74
CA GLY A 583 -58.54 6.45 17.61
C GLY A 583 -57.73 5.25 18.12
N ARG A 584 -56.44 5.17 17.78
CA ARG A 584 -55.54 4.13 18.30
C ARG A 584 -55.35 4.21 19.82
N LEU A 585 -55.14 5.41 20.35
CA LEU A 585 -54.98 5.61 21.80
C LEU A 585 -56.23 5.19 22.56
N VAL A 586 -57.41 5.62 22.11
CA VAL A 586 -58.69 5.24 22.74
C VAL A 586 -58.91 3.73 22.68
N ALA A 587 -58.65 3.09 21.54
CA ALA A 587 -58.75 1.63 21.43
C ALA A 587 -57.78 0.91 22.37
N THR A 588 -56.55 1.43 22.52
CA THR A 588 -55.53 0.85 23.40
C THR A 588 -55.93 0.98 24.87
N GLU A 589 -56.36 2.16 25.30
CA GLU A 589 -56.82 2.40 26.68
C GLU A 589 -58.09 1.60 27.01
N PHE A 590 -59.01 1.45 26.05
CA PHE A 590 -60.19 0.61 26.23
C PHE A 590 -59.81 -0.87 26.41
N LEU A 591 -58.91 -1.39 25.58
CA LEU A 591 -58.48 -2.80 25.66
C LEU A 591 -57.69 -3.12 26.94
N LYS A 592 -56.96 -2.15 27.50
CA LYS A 592 -56.31 -2.28 28.81
C LYS A 592 -57.29 -2.56 29.96
N GLN A 593 -58.58 -2.28 29.80
CA GLN A 593 -59.58 -2.60 30.84
C GLN A 593 -59.96 -4.09 30.85
N PHE A 594 -59.60 -4.84 29.81
CA PHE A 594 -59.94 -6.26 29.64
C PHE A 594 -58.72 -7.19 29.74
N ILE A 595 -57.53 -6.63 29.93
CA ILE A 595 -56.26 -7.32 30.24
C ILE A 595 -55.95 -7.02 31.70
#